data_AF-A0A3M1FIZ3-F1
#
_entry.id   AF-A0A3M1FIZ3-F1
#
_cell.length_a   1.000
_cell.length_b   1.000
_cell.length_c   1.000
_cell.angle_alpha   90.00
_cell.angle_beta   90.00
_cell.angle_gamma   90.00
#
_symmetry.space_group_name_H-M   'P 1'
#
loop_
_entity.id
_entity.type
_entity.pdbx_description
1 polymer ?
#
loop_
_entity_poly.entity_id
_entity_poly.type
_entity_poly.pdbx_seq_one_letter_code
_entity_poly.pdbx_strand_id
1 'polypeptide(L)'
;MFRGFWHQPNRAYRNMQIVLGLLAIHYFIPALIYFFAPQIAVDQFKRMGEIVGASYPFSEESHLWRVLAAGNVFTLGFLCLLMQLDIRRFYPVLPVFVVLKGFSSLGYLYVFLFTLRYPVFFGVFLWDGCNVLLVWHFARKAYHTLVAGENETNLVPPLFFREMS
;
A
#
# COMPACT_ATOMS: atom_id res chain seq x y z
N MET A 1 1.20 16.85 20.63
CA MET A 1 1.37 15.71 19.70
C MET A 1 2.00 16.12 18.36
N PHE A 2 1.44 17.08 17.59
CA PHE A 2 1.96 17.47 16.26
C PHE A 2 3.39 18.04 16.24
N ARG A 3 3.78 18.91 17.21
CA ARG A 3 5.14 19.47 17.24
C ARG A 3 6.23 18.41 17.43
N GLY A 4 5.96 17.32 18.17
CA GLY A 4 6.92 16.24 18.40
C GLY A 4 7.18 15.36 17.17
N PHE A 5 6.16 15.17 16.33
CA PHE A 5 6.29 14.42 15.07
C PHE A 5 7.23 15.11 14.07
N TRP A 6 7.10 16.43 13.91
CA TRP A 6 7.92 17.19 12.96
C TRP A 6 9.39 17.29 13.39
N HIS A 7 9.67 17.21 14.70
CA HIS A 7 11.02 17.29 15.28
C HIS A 7 11.63 15.91 15.63
N GLN A 8 11.13 14.82 15.07
CA GLN A 8 11.70 13.50 15.31
C GLN A 8 13.19 13.44 14.91
N PRO A 9 14.07 12.88 15.77
CA PRO A 9 15.50 12.81 15.50
C PRO A 9 15.84 12.01 14.23
N ASN A 10 15.05 10.99 13.89
CA ASN A 10 15.23 10.20 12.67
C ASN A 10 14.27 10.64 11.55
N ARG A 11 14.78 11.46 10.62
CA ARG A 11 14.03 11.90 9.43
C ARG A 11 13.59 10.75 8.52
N ALA A 12 14.36 9.66 8.44
CA ALA A 12 14.01 8.51 7.61
C ALA A 12 12.79 7.77 8.18
N TYR A 13 12.74 7.60 9.51
CA TYR A 13 11.60 7.01 10.20
C TYR A 13 10.33 7.85 10.03
N ARG A 14 10.41 9.16 10.24
CA ARG A 14 9.29 10.09 10.00
C ARG A 14 8.76 9.99 8.57
N ASN A 15 9.65 10.04 7.59
CA ASN A 15 9.26 9.96 6.18
C ASN A 15 8.60 8.62 5.84
N MET A 16 9.09 7.51 6.41
CA MET A 16 8.44 6.21 6.30
C MET A 16 7.03 6.25 6.90
N GLN A 17 6.83 6.81 8.09
CA GLN A 17 5.49 6.91 8.70
C GLN A 17 4.51 7.72 7.84
N ILE A 18 4.97 8.81 7.22
CA ILE A 18 4.14 9.61 6.30
C ILE A 18 3.77 8.78 5.07
N VAL A 19 4.75 8.18 4.40
CA VAL A 19 4.53 7.43 3.15
C VAL A 19 3.65 6.21 3.40
N LEU A 20 3.96 5.41 4.43
CA LEU A 20 3.17 4.22 4.76
C LEU A 20 1.77 4.58 5.25
N GLY A 21 1.61 5.69 5.99
CA GLY A 21 0.29 6.15 6.42
C GLY A 21 -0.58 6.60 5.25
N LEU A 22 -0.01 7.36 4.31
CA LEU A 22 -0.71 7.76 3.09
C LEU A 22 -1.07 6.54 2.23
N LEU A 23 -0.16 5.58 2.08
CA LEU A 23 -0.41 4.35 1.34
C LEU A 23 -1.44 3.46 2.02
N ALA A 24 -1.45 3.37 3.36
CA ALA A 24 -2.46 2.64 4.10
C ALA A 24 -3.86 3.18 3.81
N ILE A 25 -4.03 4.50 3.86
CA ILE A 25 -5.28 5.17 3.50
C ILE A 25 -5.63 4.90 2.03
N HIS A 26 -4.64 5.03 1.14
CA HIS A 26 -4.79 4.78 -0.30
C HIS A 26 -5.25 3.36 -0.62
N TYR A 27 -4.93 2.37 0.23
CA TYR A 27 -5.41 1.01 0.06
C TYR A 27 -6.74 0.74 0.76
N PHE A 28 -6.95 1.27 1.97
CA PHE A 28 -8.19 1.05 2.70
C PHE A 28 -9.40 1.66 2.02
N ILE A 29 -9.29 2.91 1.54
CA ILE A 29 -10.43 3.61 0.96
C ILE A 29 -10.98 2.85 -0.27
N PRO A 30 -10.18 2.52 -1.30
CA PRO A 30 -10.67 1.78 -2.45
C PRO A 30 -11.15 0.38 -2.09
N ALA A 31 -10.49 -0.32 -1.16
CA ALA A 31 -10.92 -1.65 -0.72
C ALA A 31 -12.32 -1.62 -0.10
N LEU A 32 -12.58 -0.65 0.79
CA LEU A 32 -13.88 -0.49 1.44
C LEU A 32 -14.95 -0.02 0.44
N ILE A 33 -14.63 0.95 -0.42
CA ILE A 33 -15.57 1.41 -1.47
C ILE A 33 -15.93 0.26 -2.38
N TYR A 34 -14.95 -0.49 -2.87
CA TYR A 34 -15.20 -1.61 -3.77
C TYR A 34 -16.01 -2.73 -3.09
N PHE A 35 -15.81 -2.97 -1.80
CA PHE A 35 -16.57 -3.96 -1.05
C PHE A 35 -18.04 -3.57 -0.83
N PHE A 36 -18.29 -2.35 -0.36
CA PHE A 36 -19.63 -1.87 0.02
C PHE A 36 -20.42 -1.24 -1.13
N ALA A 37 -19.72 -0.59 -2.08
CA ALA A 37 -20.29 0.14 -3.20
C ALA A 37 -19.52 -0.14 -4.50
N PRO A 38 -19.53 -1.40 -4.99
CA PRO A 38 -18.75 -1.81 -6.17
C PRO A 38 -19.09 -1.01 -7.43
N GLN A 39 -20.35 -0.59 -7.58
CA GLN A 39 -20.79 0.23 -8.72
C GLN A 39 -19.98 1.52 -8.82
N ILE A 40 -19.72 2.20 -7.70
CA ILE A 40 -18.95 3.44 -7.67
C ILE A 40 -17.52 3.19 -8.15
N ALA A 41 -16.89 2.13 -7.67
CA ALA A 41 -15.52 1.78 -8.04
C ALA A 41 -15.41 1.39 -9.53
N VAL A 42 -16.36 0.60 -10.05
CA VAL A 42 -16.41 0.20 -11.46
C VAL A 42 -16.69 1.40 -12.36
N ASP A 43 -17.61 2.29 -11.98
CA ASP A 43 -17.92 3.50 -12.74
C ASP A 43 -16.74 4.47 -12.78
N GLN A 44 -16.01 4.62 -11.68
CA GLN A 44 -14.77 5.40 -11.66
C GLN A 44 -13.72 4.80 -12.58
N PHE A 45 -13.56 3.47 -12.58
CA PHE A 45 -12.63 2.79 -13.47
C PHE A 45 -13.01 2.96 -14.95
N LYS A 46 -14.31 2.85 -15.29
CA LYS A 46 -14.83 3.12 -16.64
C LYS A 46 -14.54 4.55 -17.07
N ARG A 47 -14.84 5.54 -16.23
CA ARG A 47 -14.55 6.96 -16.49
C ARG A 47 -13.07 7.22 -16.70
N MET A 48 -12.21 6.58 -15.91
CA MET A 48 -10.76 6.71 -16.06
C MET A 48 -10.30 6.24 -17.44
N GLY A 49 -10.81 5.13 -17.96
CA GLY A 49 -10.42 4.72 -19.29
C GLY A 49 -11.13 5.46 -20.42
N GLU A 50 -12.35 5.96 -20.22
CA GLU A 50 -12.99 6.89 -21.17
C GLU A 50 -12.12 8.13 -21.39
N ILE A 51 -11.55 8.70 -20.32
CA ILE A 51 -10.58 9.81 -20.41
C ILE A 51 -9.35 9.44 -21.24
N VAL A 52 -8.91 8.18 -21.14
CA VAL A 52 -7.76 7.65 -21.89
C VAL A 52 -8.18 7.06 -23.25
N GLY A 53 -9.43 7.28 -23.68
CA GLY A 53 -9.93 6.94 -25.02
C GLY A 53 -10.32 5.47 -25.20
N ALA A 54 -10.60 4.74 -24.11
CA ALA A 54 -10.97 3.33 -24.18
C ALA A 54 -12.20 3.01 -23.30
N SER A 55 -13.13 2.21 -23.82
CA SER A 55 -14.28 1.72 -23.05
C SER A 55 -13.99 0.36 -22.43
N TYR A 56 -14.21 0.21 -21.12
CA TYR A 56 -14.03 -1.07 -20.43
C TYR A 56 -15.23 -1.99 -20.71
N PRO A 57 -15.03 -3.16 -21.32
CA PRO A 57 -16.15 -3.96 -21.85
C PRO A 57 -16.84 -4.86 -20.83
N PHE A 58 -16.36 -4.93 -19.58
CA PHE A 58 -16.86 -5.88 -18.58
C PHE A 58 -17.60 -5.19 -17.42
N SER A 59 -18.69 -5.80 -16.97
CA SER A 59 -19.31 -5.58 -15.66
C SER A 59 -18.70 -6.54 -14.64
N GLU A 60 -18.48 -6.07 -13.41
CA GLU A 60 -18.05 -6.93 -12.31
C GLU A 60 -19.26 -7.41 -11.51
N GLU A 61 -19.70 -8.64 -11.78
CA GLU A 61 -20.92 -9.21 -11.18
C GLU A 61 -20.61 -10.25 -10.09
N SER A 62 -19.36 -10.71 -9.98
CA SER A 62 -19.01 -11.78 -9.06
C SER A 62 -18.75 -11.27 -7.65
N HIS A 63 -19.60 -11.70 -6.72
CA HIS A 63 -19.38 -11.48 -5.29
C HIS A 63 -18.08 -12.10 -4.77
N LEU A 64 -17.68 -13.26 -5.32
CA LEU A 64 -16.45 -13.96 -4.91
C LEU A 64 -15.20 -13.17 -5.24
N TRP A 65 -15.09 -12.70 -6.50
CA TRP A 65 -13.93 -11.91 -6.95
C TRP A 65 -13.86 -10.58 -6.23
N ARG A 66 -15.02 -9.98 -5.93
CA ARG A 66 -15.08 -8.76 -5.14
C ARG A 66 -14.50 -8.92 -3.74
N VAL A 67 -14.88 -9.97 -3.01
CA VAL A 67 -14.35 -10.24 -1.65
C VAL A 67 -12.85 -10.48 -1.72
N LEU A 68 -12.38 -11.26 -2.69
CA LEU A 68 -10.96 -11.57 -2.84
C LEU A 68 -10.12 -10.31 -3.14
N ALA A 69 -10.55 -9.49 -4.10
CA ALA A 69 -9.84 -8.27 -4.46
C ALA A 69 -9.89 -7.22 -3.34
N ALA A 70 -11.04 -7.00 -2.71
CA ALA A 70 -11.14 -6.11 -1.55
C ALA A 70 -10.25 -6.58 -0.40
N GLY A 71 -10.26 -7.87 -0.08
CA GLY A 71 -9.44 -8.46 0.99
C GLY A 71 -7.93 -8.32 0.73
N ASN A 72 -7.49 -8.55 -0.51
CA ASN A 72 -6.08 -8.38 -0.89
C ASN A 72 -5.62 -6.93 -0.73
N VAL A 73 -6.40 -5.97 -1.24
CA VAL A 73 -6.06 -4.55 -1.15
C VAL A 73 -6.14 -4.05 0.31
N PHE A 74 -7.15 -4.48 1.07
CA PHE A 74 -7.25 -4.16 2.49
C PHE A 74 -6.03 -4.69 3.27
N THR A 75 -5.60 -5.91 2.98
CA THR A 75 -4.42 -6.51 3.61
C THR A 75 -3.16 -5.68 3.35
N LEU A 76 -2.96 -5.15 2.13
CA LEU A 76 -1.83 -4.25 1.85
C LEU A 76 -1.84 -3.01 2.75
N GLY A 77 -3.02 -2.39 2.95
CA GLY A 77 -3.17 -1.27 3.87
C GLY A 77 -2.81 -1.65 5.30
N PHE A 78 -3.24 -2.83 5.75
CA PHE A 78 -2.91 -3.36 7.06
C PHE A 78 -1.41 -3.64 7.24
N LEU A 79 -0.75 -4.23 6.23
CA LEU A 79 0.70 -4.44 6.25
C LEU A 79 1.47 -3.10 6.36
N CYS A 80 1.01 -2.06 5.65
CA CYS A 80 1.56 -0.71 5.79
C CYS A 80 1.43 -0.18 7.23
N LEU A 81 0.29 -0.37 7.88
CA LEU A 81 0.10 0.02 9.29
C LEU A 81 1.01 -0.77 10.23
N LEU A 82 1.14 -2.09 10.07
CA LEU A 82 2.04 -2.90 10.90
C LEU A 82 3.48 -2.39 10.81
N MET A 83 3.98 -2.15 9.59
CA MET A 83 5.30 -1.57 9.37
C MET A 83 5.44 -0.16 9.95
N GLN A 84 4.36 0.63 9.97
CA GLN A 84 4.35 1.98 10.56
C GLN A 84 4.38 1.96 12.09
N LEU A 85 3.79 0.95 12.72
CA LEU A 85 3.77 0.77 14.18
C LEU A 85 5.14 0.42 14.72
N ASP A 86 5.77 -0.60 14.14
CA ASP A 86 7.12 -1.03 14.53
C ASP A 86 7.83 -1.71 13.35
N ILE A 87 8.63 -0.92 12.63
CA ILE A 87 9.37 -1.43 11.48
C ILE A 87 10.45 -2.44 11.88
N ARG A 88 10.98 -2.43 13.12
CA ARG A 88 11.99 -3.42 13.54
C ARG A 88 11.34 -4.79 13.70
N ARG A 89 10.17 -4.84 14.35
CA ARG A 89 9.41 -6.08 14.56
C ARG A 89 8.78 -6.59 13.26
N PHE A 90 8.22 -5.70 12.45
CA PHE A 90 7.46 -6.07 11.26
C PHE A 90 8.26 -5.95 9.96
N TYR A 91 9.59 -5.79 10.01
CA TYR A 91 10.44 -5.82 8.81
C TYR A 91 10.23 -7.06 7.91
N PRO A 92 10.02 -8.28 8.44
CA PRO A 92 9.76 -9.47 7.62
C PRO A 92 8.47 -9.40 6.79
N VAL A 93 7.57 -8.46 7.07
CA VAL A 93 6.36 -8.20 6.27
C VAL A 93 6.67 -7.52 4.95
N LEU A 94 7.79 -6.80 4.85
CA LEU A 94 8.20 -6.08 3.65
C LEU A 94 8.28 -6.97 2.39
N PRO A 95 8.97 -8.12 2.38
CA PRO A 95 8.98 -9.00 1.21
C PRO A 95 7.58 -9.53 0.85
N VAL A 96 6.72 -9.79 1.83
CA VAL A 96 5.34 -10.22 1.59
C VAL A 96 4.56 -9.12 0.85
N PHE A 97 4.69 -7.87 1.28
CA PHE A 97 4.09 -6.72 0.60
C PHE A 97 4.60 -6.59 -0.84
N VAL A 98 5.92 -6.66 -1.02
CA VAL A 98 6.57 -6.50 -2.33
C VAL A 98 6.14 -7.60 -3.29
N VAL A 99 6.07 -8.86 -2.83
CA VAL A 99 5.61 -9.99 -3.66
C VAL A 99 4.14 -9.81 -4.02
N LEU A 100 3.27 -9.54 -3.04
CA LEU A 100 1.83 -9.45 -3.27
C LEU A 100 1.49 -8.31 -4.24
N LYS A 101 2.01 -7.11 -3.99
CA LYS A 101 1.73 -5.94 -4.82
C LYS A 101 2.52 -5.95 -6.12
N GLY A 102 3.76 -6.45 -6.11
CA GLY A 102 4.58 -6.63 -7.31
C GLY A 102 3.98 -7.63 -8.28
N PHE A 103 3.48 -8.77 -7.78
CA PHE A 103 2.78 -9.74 -8.61
C PHE A 103 1.47 -9.18 -9.18
N SER A 104 0.71 -8.43 -8.38
CA SER A 104 -0.48 -7.73 -8.87
C SER A 104 -0.14 -6.74 -10.00
N SER A 105 0.93 -5.96 -9.84
CA SER A 105 1.42 -5.02 -10.87
C SER A 105 1.77 -5.76 -12.16
N LEU A 106 2.58 -6.83 -12.08
CA LEU A 106 2.93 -7.65 -13.24
C LEU A 106 1.71 -8.32 -13.88
N GLY A 107 0.72 -8.74 -13.09
CA GLY A 107 -0.55 -9.26 -13.58
C GLY A 107 -1.29 -8.25 -14.46
N TYR A 108 -1.37 -6.99 -14.05
CA TYR A 108 -1.97 -5.92 -14.87
C TYR A 108 -1.18 -5.66 -16.16
N LEU A 109 0.15 -5.73 -16.13
CA LEU A 109 0.97 -5.65 -17.33
C LEU A 109 0.71 -6.83 -18.28
N TYR A 110 0.60 -8.04 -17.75
CA TYR A 110 0.26 -9.23 -18.52
C TYR A 110 -1.11 -9.08 -19.21
N VAL A 111 -2.13 -8.67 -18.46
CA VAL A 111 -3.48 -8.42 -19.01
C VAL A 111 -3.43 -7.37 -20.10
N PHE A 112 -2.68 -6.28 -19.91
CA PHE A 112 -2.50 -5.23 -20.91
C PHE A 112 -1.90 -5.74 -22.22
N LEU A 113 -0.84 -6.55 -22.14
CA LEU A 113 -0.08 -7.01 -23.30
C LEU A 113 -0.79 -8.14 -24.07
N PHE A 114 -1.45 -9.06 -23.35
CA PHE A 114 -1.89 -10.34 -23.92
C PHE A 114 -3.41 -10.55 -23.95
N THR A 115 -4.20 -9.86 -23.11
CA THR A 115 -5.64 -10.13 -22.98
C THR A 115 -6.50 -8.94 -23.40
N LEU A 116 -6.27 -7.78 -22.78
CA LEU A 116 -7.04 -6.56 -22.95
C LEU A 116 -6.07 -5.39 -23.09
N ARG A 117 -5.91 -4.87 -24.31
CA ARG A 117 -5.10 -3.66 -24.59
C ARG A 117 -5.80 -2.39 -24.11
N TYR A 118 -6.25 -2.40 -22.87
CA TYR A 118 -6.91 -1.30 -22.20
C TYR A 118 -5.84 -0.46 -21.47
N PRO A 119 -5.56 0.79 -21.91
CA PRO A 119 -4.44 1.59 -21.41
C PRO A 119 -4.44 1.80 -19.89
N VAL A 120 -5.61 1.76 -19.25
CA VAL A 120 -5.74 1.89 -17.80
C VAL A 120 -4.96 0.79 -17.07
N PHE A 121 -4.90 -0.45 -17.59
CA PHE A 121 -4.12 -1.52 -16.97
C PHE A 121 -2.63 -1.23 -16.96
N PHE A 122 -2.10 -0.58 -18.00
CA PHE A 122 -0.72 -0.12 -17.99
C PHE A 122 -0.50 1.01 -16.97
N GLY A 123 -1.46 1.93 -16.83
CA GLY A 123 -1.44 2.95 -15.79
C GLY A 123 -1.43 2.34 -14.37
N VAL A 124 -2.24 1.31 -14.12
CA VAL A 124 -2.27 0.57 -12.85
C VAL A 124 -0.95 -0.15 -12.61
N PHE A 125 -0.35 -0.78 -13.64
CA PHE A 125 0.98 -1.38 -13.53
C PHE A 125 2.02 -0.37 -13.03
N LEU A 126 2.10 0.81 -13.66
CA LEU A 126 3.05 1.86 -13.27
C LEU A 126 2.78 2.39 -11.86
N TRP A 127 1.51 2.63 -11.53
CA TRP A 127 1.10 3.11 -10.21
C TRP A 127 1.44 2.12 -9.10
N ASP A 128 1.10 0.84 -9.29
CA ASP A 128 1.40 -0.21 -8.33
C ASP A 128 2.91 -0.46 -8.22
N GLY A 129 3.64 -0.42 -9.33
CA GLY A 129 5.10 -0.51 -9.33
C GLY A 129 5.74 0.62 -8.54
N CYS A 130 5.27 1.86 -8.70
CA CYS A 130 5.71 3.00 -7.91
C CYS A 130 5.47 2.78 -6.42
N ASN A 131 4.30 2.29 -6.04
CA ASN A 131 3.98 2.01 -4.63
C ASN A 131 4.90 0.93 -4.04
N VAL A 132 5.21 -0.13 -4.79
CA VAL A 132 6.18 -1.16 -4.37
C VAL A 132 7.54 -0.53 -4.10
N LEU A 133 8.03 0.31 -5.02
CA LEU A 133 9.32 0.98 -4.89
C LEU A 133 9.35 1.95 -3.71
N LEU A 134 8.27 2.70 -3.48
CA LEU A 134 8.14 3.61 -2.33
C LEU A 134 8.22 2.83 -1.02
N VAL A 135 7.40 1.78 -0.87
CA VAL A 135 7.40 0.96 0.36
C VAL A 135 8.77 0.32 0.57
N TRP A 136 9.33 -0.31 -0.46
CA TRP A 136 10.67 -0.90 -0.41
C TRP A 136 11.73 0.11 0.03
N HIS A 137 11.80 1.26 -0.62
CA HIS A 137 12.80 2.28 -0.36
C HIS A 137 12.68 2.84 1.07
N PHE A 138 11.49 3.32 1.45
CA PHE A 138 11.31 4.00 2.73
C PHE A 138 11.36 3.04 3.92
N ALA A 139 10.77 1.84 3.80
CA ALA A 139 10.82 0.83 4.87
C ALA A 139 12.24 0.33 5.10
N ARG A 140 12.98 0.01 4.02
CA ARG A 140 14.37 -0.44 4.12
C ARG A 140 15.30 0.64 4.67
N LYS A 141 15.14 1.88 4.21
CA LYS A 141 15.93 3.01 4.71
C LYS A 141 15.65 3.28 6.19
N ALA A 142 14.39 3.28 6.62
CA ALA A 142 14.03 3.45 8.02
C ALA A 142 14.61 2.32 8.88
N TYR A 143 14.46 1.07 8.46
CA TYR A 143 15.01 -0.09 9.18
C TYR A 143 16.53 0.01 9.36
N HIS A 144 17.30 0.24 8.29
CA HIS A 144 18.75 0.36 8.39
C HIS A 144 19.19 1.56 9.24
N THR A 145 18.52 2.71 9.15
CA THR A 145 18.88 3.85 10.02
C THR A 145 18.61 3.57 11.49
N LEU A 146 17.61 2.75 11.80
CA LEU A 146 17.30 2.33 13.16
C LEU A 146 18.26 1.26 13.69
N VAL A 147 18.75 0.35 12.85
CA VAL A 147 19.74 -0.67 13.24
C VAL A 147 21.14 -0.08 13.39
N ALA A 148 21.50 0.92 12.57
CA ALA A 148 22.81 1.57 12.61
C ALA A 148 22.96 2.65 13.69
N GLY A 149 21.85 3.12 14.28
CA GLY A 149 21.87 4.14 15.34
C GLY A 149 21.84 3.51 16.73
N GLU A 150 22.94 3.64 17.49
CA GLU A 150 23.10 3.16 18.88
C GLU A 150 22.20 3.86 19.93
N ASN A 151 21.42 4.89 19.57
CA ASN A 151 20.57 5.63 20.52
C ASN A 151 19.12 5.09 20.53
N GLU A 152 18.93 3.98 21.25
CA GLU A 152 17.78 3.07 21.14
C GLU A 152 16.49 3.44 21.89
N THR A 153 16.43 4.48 22.74
CA THR A 153 15.33 4.58 23.72
C THR A 153 14.24 5.61 23.42
N ASN A 154 14.37 6.49 22.42
CA ASN A 154 13.48 7.66 22.27
C ASN A 154 12.68 7.77 20.96
N LEU A 155 12.79 6.81 20.03
CA LEU A 155 12.23 6.96 18.67
C LEU A 155 11.02 6.07 18.36
N VAL A 156 10.93 4.92 19.04
CA VAL A 156 9.74 4.07 18.99
C VAL A 156 9.03 4.31 20.32
N PRO A 157 7.83 4.92 20.37
CA PRO A 157 7.08 4.93 21.62
C PRO A 157 7.00 3.48 22.09
N PRO A 158 7.34 3.16 23.36
CA PRO A 158 7.21 1.80 23.85
C PRO A 158 5.78 1.38 23.55
N LEU A 159 5.64 0.33 22.73
CA LEU A 159 4.34 -0.29 22.51
C LEU A 159 3.79 -0.56 23.92
N PHE A 160 2.60 -0.06 24.19
CA PHE A 160 1.92 -0.02 25.50
C PHE A 160 1.91 -1.37 26.26
N PHE A 161 2.30 -2.46 25.58
CA PHE A 161 2.39 -3.83 26.07
C PHE A 161 3.70 -4.18 26.80
N ARG A 162 4.70 -3.30 26.87
CA ARG A 162 5.99 -3.61 27.54
C ARG A 162 6.03 -3.27 29.04
N GLU A 163 4.97 -2.70 29.62
CA GLU A 163 4.95 -2.30 31.05
C GLU A 163 4.21 -3.28 31.98
N MET A 164 3.90 -4.50 31.54
CA MET A 164 3.20 -5.51 32.37
C MET A 164 3.95 -6.84 32.46
N SER A 165 5.26 -6.82 32.68
CA SER A 165 6.03 -8.01 33.09
C SER A 165 7.04 -7.68 34.17
#